data_AF-A0A967SWJ5-F1
#
_entry.id   AF-A0A967SWJ5-F1
#
_cell.length_a   1.000
_cell.length_b   1.000
_cell.length_c   1.000
_cell.angle_alpha   90.00
_cell.angle_beta   90.00
_cell.angle_gamma   90.00
#
_symmetry.space_group_name_H-M   'P 1'
#
loop_
_entity.id
_entity.type
_entity.pdbx_description
1 polymer ?
#
loop_
_entity_poly.entity_id
_entity_poly.type
_entity_poly.pdbx_seq_one_letter_code
_entity_poly.pdbx_strand_id
1 'polypeptide(L)'
;MLETQVYITDSRVLLMVHIFRILSGEHSLWFEGRGESEVKDIIKEVNIGKRPLLGSYLEIISESSTKRWYRSRQLRSRFFMKNPESVRKVIAEAMKGNLREGK
;
A
#
# COMPACT_ATOMS: atom_id res chain seq x y z
N MET A 1 3.84 -13.64 15.29
CA MET A 1 2.82 -12.58 15.13
C MET A 1 3.24 -11.71 13.96
N LEU A 2 2.33 -11.44 13.02
CA LEU A 2 2.59 -10.61 11.86
C LEU A 2 1.86 -9.29 12.06
N GLU A 3 2.61 -8.19 12.18
CA GLU A 3 2.07 -6.86 12.36
C GLU A 3 2.33 -6.06 11.08
N THR A 4 1.30 -5.39 10.56
CA THR A 4 1.43 -4.53 9.38
C THR A 4 1.12 -3.10 9.78
N GLN A 5 2.06 -2.20 9.51
CA GLN A 5 1.89 -0.77 9.69
C GLN A 5 1.77 -0.11 8.33
N VAL A 6 0.87 0.87 8.24
CA VAL A 6 0.61 1.63 7.02
C VAL A 6 0.87 3.10 7.33
N TYR A 7 1.86 3.67 6.66
CA TYR A 7 2.13 5.09 6.68
C TYR A 7 1.70 5.69 5.35
N ILE A 8 0.95 6.78 5.39
CA ILE A 8 0.48 7.48 4.21
C ILE A 8 1.09 8.86 4.26
N THR A 9 1.90 9.20 3.25
CA THR A 9 2.46 10.53 3.06
C THR A 9 1.74 11.22 1.91
N ASP A 10 2.12 12.47 1.63
CA ASP A 10 1.71 13.24 0.45
C ASP A 10 2.05 12.56 -0.89
N SER A 11 3.10 11.74 -0.91
CA SER A 11 3.77 11.22 -2.10
C SER A 11 3.68 9.70 -2.25
N ARG A 12 3.56 8.96 -1.14
CA ARG A 12 3.54 7.49 -1.15
C ARG A 12 2.75 6.87 0.00
N VAL A 13 2.41 5.60 -0.17
CA VAL A 13 2.02 4.68 0.89
C VAL A 13 3.21 3.78 1.20
N LEU A 14 3.66 3.83 2.44
CA LEU A 14 4.73 2.99 2.96
C LEU A 14 4.12 1.89 3.83
N LEU A 15 4.43 0.65 3.49
CA LEU A 15 3.90 -0.54 4.16
C LEU A 15 5.06 -1.25 4.83
N MET A 16 4.99 -1.37 6.15
CA MET A 16 5.98 -2.10 6.93
C MET A 16 5.33 -3.36 7.50
N VAL A 17 5.90 -4.51 7.17
CA VAL A 17 5.45 -5.81 7.66
C VAL A 17 6.49 -6.33 8.63
N HIS A 18 6.14 -6.45 9.91
CA HIS A 18 7.00 -7.04 10.93
C HIS A 18 6.64 -8.49 11.16
N ILE A 19 7.61 -9.37 10.96
CA ILE A 19 7.54 -10.80 11.29
C ILE A 19 8.30 -11.00 12.60
N PHE A 20 7.57 -11.36 13.66
CA PHE A 20 8.13 -11.60 15.00
C PHE A 20 9.00 -10.46 15.56
N ARG A 21 8.72 -9.21 15.19
CA ARG A 21 9.47 -8.01 15.60
C ARG A 21 10.96 -7.97 15.18
N ILE A 22 11.43 -8.93 14.39
CA ILE A 22 12.86 -9.08 14.04
C ILE A 22 13.09 -8.81 12.56
N LEU A 23 12.15 -9.22 11.68
CA LEU A 23 12.29 -9.05 10.24
C LEU A 23 11.21 -8.09 9.73
N SER A 24 11.63 -6.93 9.22
CA SER A 24 10.74 -5.94 8.61
C SER A 24 10.87 -5.96 7.08
N GLY A 25 9.79 -6.34 6.39
CA GLY A 25 9.66 -6.07 4.96
C GLY A 25 9.11 -4.67 4.75
N GLU A 26 9.75 -3.88 3.91
CA GLU A 26 9.28 -2.55 3.50
C GLU A 26 8.78 -2.58 2.05
N HIS A 27 7.57 -2.04 1.83
CA HIS A 27 7.04 -1.81 0.50
C HIS A 27 6.61 -0.35 0.36
N SER A 28 7.31 0.37 -0.51
CA SER A 28 6.99 1.75 -0.89
C SER A 28 6.17 1.78 -2.18
N LEU A 29 4.92 2.23 -2.09
CA LEU A 29 3.99 2.37 -3.20
C LEU A 29 3.70 3.84 -3.45
N TRP A 30 4.02 4.36 -4.63
CA TRP A 30 3.95 5.78 -4.93
C TRP A 30 2.63 6.18 -5.56
N PHE A 31 2.18 7.40 -5.29
CA PHE A 31 1.11 8.02 -6.06
C PHE A 31 1.63 8.45 -7.42
N GLU A 32 0.76 8.38 -8.43
CA GLU A 32 1.11 8.76 -9.80
C GLU A 32 1.53 10.24 -9.87
N GLY A 33 2.65 10.52 -10.52
CA GLY A 33 3.21 11.87 -10.66
C GLY A 33 3.87 12.46 -9.40
N ARG A 34 3.94 11.74 -8.28
CA ARG A 34 4.40 12.30 -6.97
C ARG A 34 5.72 11.75 -6.44
N GLY A 35 6.50 11.06 -7.26
CA GLY A 35 7.74 10.46 -6.78
C GLY A 35 8.98 10.99 -7.48
N GLU A 36 10.14 10.82 -6.83
CA GLU A 36 11.44 11.33 -7.31
C GLU A 36 12.31 10.31 -8.10
N SER A 37 12.15 9.00 -7.89
CA SER A 37 13.00 7.93 -8.50
C SER A 37 12.48 7.27 -9.80
N GLU A 38 13.37 6.71 -10.63
CA GLU A 38 13.04 5.95 -11.85
C GLU A 38 12.41 4.56 -11.59
N VAL A 39 12.63 3.99 -10.41
CA VAL A 39 12.14 2.64 -10.02
C VAL A 39 11.03 2.78 -8.98
N LYS A 40 9.77 2.69 -9.39
CA LYS A 40 8.62 2.84 -8.50
C LYS A 40 7.52 1.82 -8.77
N ASP A 41 6.96 1.31 -7.69
CA ASP A 41 5.68 0.62 -7.71
C ASP A 41 4.59 1.70 -7.55
N ILE A 42 3.87 2.00 -8.62
CA ILE A 42 2.84 3.06 -8.66
C ILE A 42 1.49 2.46 -8.29
N ILE A 43 0.78 3.08 -7.35
CA ILE A 43 -0.58 2.68 -6.98
C ILE A 43 -1.52 2.97 -8.14
N LYS A 44 -2.24 1.93 -8.59
CA LYS A 44 -3.28 2.03 -9.62
C LYS A 44 -4.67 1.93 -9.03
N GLU A 45 -4.87 0.99 -8.11
CA GLU A 45 -6.18 0.78 -7.48
C GLU A 45 -6.07 0.40 -6.02
N VAL A 46 -7.11 0.75 -5.26
CA VAL A 46 -7.26 0.39 -3.85
C VAL A 46 -8.67 -0.10 -3.59
N ASN A 47 -8.76 -1.38 -3.25
CA ASN A 47 -9.99 -2.13 -3.06
C ASN A 47 -10.07 -2.67 -1.63
N ILE A 48 -11.27 -3.09 -1.22
CA ILE A 48 -11.49 -3.80 0.04
C ILE A 48 -12.02 -5.18 -0.31
N GLY A 49 -11.48 -6.20 0.37
CA GLY A 49 -12.04 -7.53 0.29
C GLY A 49 -12.24 -8.13 1.68
N LYS A 50 -12.84 -9.32 1.69
CA LYS A 50 -13.10 -10.08 2.92
C LYS A 50 -12.80 -11.55 2.68
N ARG A 51 -12.12 -12.19 3.61
CA ARG A 51 -11.93 -13.65 3.65
C ARG A 51 -12.65 -14.22 4.88
N PRO A 52 -13.29 -15.40 4.78
CA PRO A 52 -14.03 -15.99 5.90
C PRO A 52 -13.21 -16.18 7.17
N LEU A 53 -11.93 -16.57 7.06
CA LEU A 53 -11.07 -16.90 8.21
C LEU A 53 -10.14 -15.77 8.66
N LEU A 54 -9.77 -14.88 7.75
CA LEU A 54 -8.78 -13.82 8.01
C LEU A 54 -9.41 -12.44 8.19
N GLY A 55 -10.73 -12.33 7.96
CA GLY A 55 -11.46 -11.07 8.06
C GLY A 55 -11.28 -10.17 6.83
N SER A 56 -11.50 -8.87 7.05
CA SER A 56 -11.39 -7.85 6.00
C SER A 56 -9.92 -7.51 5.69
N TYR A 57 -9.67 -7.09 4.46
CA TYR A 57 -8.35 -6.67 4.02
C TYR A 57 -8.41 -5.50 3.04
N LEU A 58 -7.35 -4.71 3.04
CA LEU A 58 -7.06 -3.71 2.02
C LEU A 58 -6.30 -4.39 0.88
N GLU A 59 -6.80 -4.29 -0.34
CA GLU A 59 -6.11 -4.74 -1.55
C GLU A 59 -5.56 -3.52 -2.29
N ILE A 60 -4.24 -3.49 -2.50
CA ILE A 60 -3.58 -2.46 -3.29
C ILE A 60 -3.02 -3.10 -4.55
N ILE A 61 -3.47 -2.60 -5.70
CA ILE A 61 -2.93 -2.98 -7.00
C ILE A 61 -1.95 -1.89 -7.41
N SER A 62 -0.72 -2.31 -7.66
CA SER A 62 0.36 -1.42 -8.08
C SER A 62 1.03 -1.94 -9.35
N GLU A 63 1.62 -1.03 -10.09
CA GLU A 63 2.39 -1.32 -11.29
C GLU A 63 3.84 -0.89 -11.10
N SER A 64 4.76 -1.83 -11.25
CA SER A 64 6.19 -1.57 -11.23
C SER A 64 6.63 -0.92 -12.53
N SER A 65 7.32 0.22 -12.47
CA SER A 65 7.95 0.84 -13.63
C SER A 65 9.02 -0.06 -14.26
N THR A 66 9.63 -0.94 -13.47
CA THR A 66 10.71 -1.84 -13.90
C THR A 66 10.22 -3.29 -13.95
N LYS A 67 10.45 -3.96 -15.09
CA LYS A 67 10.21 -5.41 -15.20
C LYS A 67 11.30 -6.13 -14.41
N ARG A 68 10.94 -6.91 -13.40
CA ARG A 68 11.88 -7.81 -12.71
C ARG A 68 11.58 -9.25 -13.12
N TRP A 69 12.60 -10.07 -13.28
CA TRP A 69 12.44 -11.46 -13.76
C TRP A 69 11.66 -12.35 -12.78
N TYR A 70 11.73 -12.04 -11.48
CA TYR A 70 11.11 -12.82 -10.40
C TYR A 70 9.72 -12.32 -9.98
N ARG A 71 9.18 -11.24 -10.57
CA ARG A 71 7.86 -10.71 -10.20
C ARG A 71 7.09 -10.16 -11.40
N SER A 72 5.76 -10.29 -11.35
CA SER A 72 4.88 -9.63 -12.32
C SER A 72 5.03 -8.11 -12.25
N ARG A 73 4.82 -7.44 -13.39
CA ARG A 73 4.77 -5.98 -13.48
C ARG A 73 3.62 -5.40 -12.65
N GLN A 74 2.48 -6.08 -12.64
CA GLN A 74 1.34 -5.74 -11.79
C GLN A 74 1.41 -6.55 -10.49
N LEU A 75 1.54 -5.86 -9.36
CA LEU A 75 1.58 -6.45 -8.04
C LEU A 75 0.24 -6.21 -7.33
N ARG A 76 -0.36 -7.30 -6.85
CA ARG A 76 -1.56 -7.25 -6.02
C ARG A 76 -1.21 -7.63 -4.59
N SER A 77 -1.26 -6.66 -3.70
CA SER A 77 -0.90 -6.83 -2.30
C SER A 77 -2.13 -6.77 -1.42
N ARG A 78 -2.28 -7.71 -0.47
CA ARG A 78 -3.43 -7.79 0.44
C ARG A 78 -2.96 -7.67 1.88
N PHE A 79 -3.54 -6.71 2.60
CA PHE A 79 -3.18 -6.39 3.97
C PHE A 79 -4.40 -6.59 4.87
N PHE A 80 -4.38 -7.64 5.69
CA PHE A 80 -5.45 -7.93 6.63
C PHE A 80 -5.41 -6.95 7.80
N MET A 81 -6.51 -6.25 8.03
CA MET A 81 -6.61 -5.21 9.05
C MET A 81 -8.04 -5.05 9.53
N LYS A 82 -8.23 -4.51 10.73
CA LYS A 82 -9.55 -4.37 11.35
C LYS A 82 -10.46 -3.32 10.68
N ASN A 83 -9.88 -2.28 10.08
CA ASN A 83 -10.63 -1.15 9.49
C ASN A 83 -10.01 -0.70 8.15
N PRO A 84 -10.08 -1.54 7.09
CA PRO A 84 -9.54 -1.21 5.78
C PRO A 84 -10.29 -0.06 5.09
N GLU A 85 -11.55 0.20 5.46
CA GLU A 85 -12.38 1.28 4.92
C GLU A 85 -11.77 2.65 5.17
N SER A 86 -11.34 2.89 6.41
CA SER A 86 -10.75 4.18 6.79
C SER A 86 -9.43 4.41 6.06
N VAL A 87 -8.59 3.37 5.95
CA VAL A 87 -7.31 3.43 5.25
C VAL A 87 -7.53 3.66 3.75
N ARG A 88 -8.44 2.91 3.12
CA ARG A 88 -8.81 3.11 1.70
C ARG A 88 -9.25 4.54 1.44
N LYS A 89 -10.07 5.12 2.32
CA LYS A 89 -10.55 6.50 2.16
C LYS A 89 -9.39 7.50 2.16
N VAL A 90 -8.44 7.36 3.08
CA VAL A 90 -7.26 8.24 3.15
C VAL A 90 -6.40 8.08 1.89
N ILE A 91 -6.13 6.85 1.45
CA ILE A 91 -5.36 6.61 0.22
C ILE A 91 -6.09 7.15 -1.01
N ALA A 92 -7.41 6.98 -1.11
CA ALA A 92 -8.20 7.49 -2.23
C ALA A 92 -8.18 9.02 -2.30
N GLU A 93 -8.25 9.71 -1.16
CA GLU A 93 -8.09 11.17 -1.12
C GLU A 93 -6.65 11.61 -1.44
N ALA A 94 -5.66 10.86 -0.97
CA ALA A 94 -4.26 11.07 -1.32
C ALA A 94 -4.01 10.95 -2.84
N MET A 95 -4.61 9.95 -3.49
CA MET A 95 -4.54 9.74 -4.94
C MET A 95 -5.13 10.91 -5.74
N LYS A 96 -6.17 11.57 -5.21
CA LYS A 96 -6.74 12.80 -5.80
C LYS A 96 -5.94 14.05 -5.48
N GLY A 97 -5.00 13.94 -4.55
CA GLY A 97 -4.18 15.03 -4.06
C GLY A 97 -4.73 15.87 -2.93
N ASN A 98 -5.73 15.35 -2.22
CA ASN A 98 -6.46 16.06 -1.18
C ASN A 98 -6.05 15.64 0.24
N LEU A 99 -4.80 15.20 0.44
CA LEU A 99 -4.31 14.92 1.79
C LEU A 99 -4.28 16.23 2.59
N ARG A 100 -5.26 16.40 3.48
CA ARG A 100 -5.25 17.48 4.47
C ARG A 100 -4.17 17.14 5.49
N GLU A 101 -3.24 18.06 5.70
CA GLU A 101 -2.27 17.98 6.79
C GLU A 101 -3.03 17.72 8.10
N GLY A 102 -2.70 16.61 8.76
CA GLY A 102 -3.20 16.36 10.11
C GLY A 102 -2.62 17.44 11.01
N LYS A 103 -3.49 18.30 11.54
CA LYS A 103 -3.15 19.20 12.65
C LYS A 103 -2.92 18.40 13.93
#